data_AF-A0A970JLY6-F1
#
_entry.id   AF-A0A970JLY6-F1
#
_cell.length_a   1.000
_cell.length_b   1.000
_cell.length_c   1.000
_cell.angle_alpha   90.00
_cell.angle_beta   90.00
_cell.angle_gamma   90.00
#
_symmetry.space_group_name_H-M   'P 1'
#
loop_
_entity.id
_entity.type
_entity.pdbx_description
1 polymer ?
#
loop_
_entity_poly.entity_id
_entity_poly.type
_entity_poly.pdbx_seq_one_letter_code
_entity_poly.pdbx_strand_id
1 'polypeptide(L)'
;MKIILEDDDIKIYLNKEYIKEIDISNLDRLEDYLSKVFVRLKKGYQLEILGYYELKILYDQFYGIALVLKKHDFEDELFESQIDLDLNINKNNFFLYQIDDLESIENEIKKNFIIYLYNQKLYLKLTSEIHSLQMAKLLEFCNIVSGDKVKKIVSKGKIICV
;
A
#
# COMPACT_ATOMS: atom_id res chain seq x y z
N MET A 1 -2.54 4.22 9.15
CA MET A 1 -1.36 4.06 8.27
C MET A 1 -0.67 2.77 8.63
N LYS A 2 -0.17 2.00 7.66
CA LYS A 2 0.61 0.77 7.90
C LYS A 2 1.96 0.92 7.19
N ILE A 3 3.06 0.60 7.85
CA ILE A 3 4.42 0.73 7.30
C ILE A 3 5.03 -0.66 7.29
N ILE A 4 5.66 -1.03 6.18
CA ILE A 4 6.42 -2.27 6.02
C ILE A 4 7.83 -1.87 5.58
N LEU A 5 8.83 -2.41 6.27
CA LEU A 5 10.24 -2.24 5.95
C LEU A 5 10.76 -3.58 5.44
N GLU A 6 11.23 -3.63 4.20
CA GLU A 6 11.85 -4.80 3.57
C GLU A 6 13.26 -4.39 3.12
N ASP A 7 14.28 -4.68 3.92
CA ASP A 7 15.66 -4.21 3.71
C ASP A 7 15.72 -2.66 3.63
N ASP A 8 16.13 -2.10 2.47
CA ASP A 8 16.14 -0.66 2.19
C ASP A 8 14.84 -0.16 1.53
N ASP A 9 13.92 -1.07 1.18
CA ASP A 9 12.63 -0.72 0.59
C ASP A 9 11.61 -0.37 1.68
N ILE A 10 10.94 0.77 1.50
CA ILE A 10 9.92 1.25 2.43
C ILE A 10 8.58 1.22 1.73
N LYS A 11 7.60 0.54 2.33
CA LYS A 11 6.22 0.56 1.85
C LYS A 11 5.28 1.15 2.88
N ILE A 12 4.63 2.25 2.52
CA ILE A 12 3.68 2.96 3.38
C ILE A 12 2.28 2.86 2.77
N TYR A 13 1.35 2.31 3.53
CA TYR A 13 -0.06 2.24 3.16
C TYR A 13 -0.85 3.33 3.87
N LEU A 14 -1.51 4.16 3.07
CA LEU A 14 -2.33 5.29 3.48
C LEU A 14 -3.76 5.02 3.04
N ASN A 15 -4.65 4.77 4.01
CA ASN A 15 -6.05 4.52 3.69
C ASN A 15 -6.78 5.81 3.24
N LYS A 16 -8.04 5.69 2.80
CA LYS A 16 -8.86 6.81 2.33
C LYS A 16 -8.88 8.01 3.28
N GLU A 17 -8.89 7.77 4.60
CA GLU A 17 -8.86 8.83 5.61
C GLU A 17 -7.57 9.67 5.54
N TYR A 18 -6.43 9.04 5.25
CA TYR A 18 -5.16 9.74 5.10
C TYR A 18 -5.06 10.55 3.80
N ILE A 19 -5.87 10.21 2.80
CA ILE A 19 -5.78 10.80 1.45
C ILE A 19 -6.96 11.69 1.05
N LYS A 20 -7.90 11.97 1.97
CA LYS A 20 -9.14 12.74 1.69
C LYS A 20 -8.89 14.08 1.00
N GLU A 21 -7.77 14.73 1.32
CA GLU A 21 -7.45 16.08 0.86
C GLU A 21 -6.45 16.08 -0.32
N ILE A 22 -6.04 14.91 -0.80
CA ILE A 22 -5.03 14.81 -1.86
C ILE A 22 -5.72 14.70 -3.21
N ASP A 23 -5.30 15.56 -4.13
CA ASP A 23 -5.47 15.30 -5.54
C ASP A 23 -4.19 14.70 -6.12
N ILE A 24 -4.17 13.37 -6.29
CA ILE A 24 -3.03 12.63 -6.86
C ILE A 24 -2.76 13.05 -8.33
N SER A 25 -3.71 13.75 -8.96
CA SER A 25 -3.53 14.29 -10.32
C SER A 25 -2.84 15.65 -10.35
N ASN A 26 -2.65 16.29 -9.19
CA ASN A 26 -1.99 17.59 -9.05
C ASN A 26 -0.63 17.39 -8.38
N LEU A 27 0.45 17.52 -9.17
CA LEU A 27 1.82 17.25 -8.71
C LEU A 27 2.27 18.20 -7.59
N ASP A 28 1.99 19.50 -7.70
CA ASP A 28 2.39 20.49 -6.67
C ASP A 28 1.75 20.18 -5.32
N ARG A 29 0.47 19.80 -5.33
CA ARG A 29 -0.25 19.39 -4.09
C ARG A 29 0.24 18.05 -3.56
N LEU A 30 0.63 17.14 -4.46
CA LEU A 30 1.16 15.84 -4.08
C LEU A 30 2.51 15.98 -3.38
N GLU A 31 3.38 16.87 -3.84
CA GLU A 31 4.68 17.14 -3.21
C GLU A 31 4.54 17.67 -1.78
N ASP A 32 3.69 18.69 -1.57
CA ASP A 32 3.37 19.22 -0.23
C ASP A 32 2.79 18.12 0.67
N TYR A 33 1.93 17.27 0.12
CA TYR A 33 1.38 16.14 0.87
C TYR A 33 2.46 15.11 1.26
N LEU A 34 3.30 14.69 0.32
CA LEU A 34 4.38 13.73 0.57
C LEU A 34 5.35 14.28 1.63
N SER A 35 5.69 15.56 1.55
CA SER A 35 6.49 16.25 2.57
C SER A 35 5.86 16.14 3.96
N LYS A 36 4.53 16.36 4.09
CA LYS A 36 3.80 16.17 5.35
C LYS A 36 3.81 14.72 5.82
N VAL A 37 3.72 13.75 4.91
CA VAL A 37 3.83 12.31 5.24
C VAL A 37 5.21 12.00 5.81
N PHE A 38 6.29 12.41 5.13
CA PHE A 38 7.66 12.14 5.59
C PHE A 38 7.97 12.82 6.93
N VAL A 39 7.48 14.04 7.16
CA VAL A 39 7.57 14.70 8.47
C VAL A 39 6.85 13.89 9.56
N ARG A 40 5.68 13.32 9.25
CA ARG A 40 4.96 12.44 10.20
C ARG A 40 5.72 11.15 10.47
N LEU A 41 6.37 10.56 9.46
CA LEU A 41 7.21 9.37 9.63
C LEU A 41 8.41 9.65 10.53
N LYS A 42 9.14 10.75 10.28
CA LYS A 42 10.26 11.17 11.12
C LYS A 42 9.84 11.42 12.57
N LYS A 43 8.75 12.19 12.79
CA LYS A 43 8.30 12.54 14.15
C LYS A 43 7.64 11.39 14.90
N GLY A 44 6.81 10.60 14.23
CA GLY A 44 5.97 9.57 14.85
C GLY A 44 6.62 8.19 14.90
N TYR A 45 7.54 7.89 13.97
CA TYR A 45 8.13 6.56 13.80
C TYR A 45 9.66 6.57 13.84
N GLN A 46 10.29 7.75 14.04
CA GLN A 46 11.76 7.91 14.02
C GLN A 46 12.39 7.38 12.72
N LEU A 47 11.62 7.40 11.64
CA LEU A 47 12.03 6.91 10.33
C LEU A 47 12.40 8.10 9.45
N GLU A 48 13.69 8.24 9.15
CA GLU A 48 14.22 9.26 8.26
C GLU A 48 14.41 8.68 6.86
N ILE A 49 13.81 9.34 5.86
CA ILE A 49 13.93 8.95 4.46
C ILE A 49 14.84 9.99 3.80
N LEU A 50 16.08 9.60 3.56
CA LEU A 50 17.16 10.43 3.01
C LEU A 50 17.85 9.69 1.87
N GLY A 51 18.30 10.43 0.87
CA GLY A 51 18.86 9.90 -0.38
C GLY A 51 17.90 9.96 -1.57
N TYR A 52 18.27 9.28 -2.64
CA TYR A 52 17.51 9.19 -3.88
C TYR A 52 16.66 7.92 -3.93
N TYR A 53 15.36 8.06 -4.14
CA TYR A 53 14.40 6.96 -4.19
C TYR A 53 13.57 6.98 -5.47
N GLU A 54 13.30 5.80 -6.01
CA GLU A 54 12.14 5.60 -6.87
C GLU A 54 10.89 5.51 -5.98
N LEU A 55 9.95 6.44 -6.15
CA LEU A 55 8.65 6.44 -5.48
C LEU A 55 7.56 5.97 -6.44
N LYS A 56 7.01 4.79 -6.17
CA LYS A 56 5.80 4.28 -6.84
C LYS A 56 4.57 4.52 -5.98
N ILE A 57 3.62 5.29 -6.48
CA ILE A 57 2.30 5.47 -5.87
C ILE A 57 1.31 4.50 -6.53
N LEU A 58 0.80 3.55 -5.75
CA LEU A 58 -0.18 2.57 -6.19
C LEU A 58 -1.55 2.96 -5.63
N TYR A 59 -2.54 3.20 -6.50
CA TYR A 59 -3.90 3.54 -6.08
C TYR A 59 -4.77 2.29 -5.97
N ASP A 60 -5.58 2.22 -4.92
CA ASP A 60 -6.67 1.26 -4.76
C ASP A 60 -7.96 2.01 -4.37
N GLN A 61 -9.01 1.80 -5.15
CA GLN A 61 -10.28 2.53 -5.01
C GLN A 61 -11.02 2.27 -3.69
N PHE A 62 -10.74 1.19 -2.97
CA PHE A 62 -11.42 0.82 -1.72
C PHE A 62 -10.54 1.06 -0.49
N TYR A 63 -9.22 1.00 -0.64
CA TYR A 63 -8.27 1.22 0.43
C TYR A 63 -7.78 2.66 0.49
N GLY A 64 -7.24 3.20 -0.62
CA GLY A 64 -6.46 4.43 -0.65
C GLY A 64 -5.22 4.30 -1.53
N ILE A 65 -4.02 4.54 -0.98
CA ILE A 65 -2.76 4.40 -1.73
C ILE A 65 -1.70 3.60 -0.96
N ALA A 66 -0.74 3.06 -1.72
CA ALA A 66 0.53 2.58 -1.21
C ALA A 66 1.67 3.40 -1.84
N LEU A 67 2.52 3.97 -1.00
CA LEU A 67 3.79 4.57 -1.39
C LEU A 67 4.84 3.47 -1.27
N VAL A 68 5.48 3.10 -2.39
CA VAL A 68 6.57 2.13 -2.42
C VAL A 68 7.83 2.91 -2.78
N LEU A 69 8.70 3.09 -1.80
CA LEU A 69 9.99 3.73 -1.98
C LEU A 69 11.04 2.65 -2.11
N LYS A 70 11.78 2.71 -3.21
CA LYS A 70 12.93 1.86 -3.45
C LYS A 70 14.17 2.74 -3.50
N LYS A 71 15.09 2.49 -2.57
CA LYS A 71 16.34 3.26 -2.53
C LYS A 71 17.21 2.89 -3.72
N HIS A 72 17.83 3.87 -4.34
CA HIS A 72 18.89 3.61 -5.29
C HIS A 72 20.23 3.53 -4.57
N ASP A 73 21.01 2.50 -4.90
CA ASP A 73 22.41 2.40 -4.48
C ASP A 73 23.23 3.42 -5.28
N PHE A 74 23.37 4.63 -4.74
CA PHE A 74 24.36 5.60 -5.18
C PHE A 74 25.37 5.79 -4.06
N GLU A 75 26.66 5.71 -4.40
CA GLU A 75 27.73 6.22 -3.54
C GLU A 75 27.68 7.74 -3.62
N ASP A 76 27.00 8.45 -2.72
CA ASP A 76 27.13 9.91 -2.73
C ASP A 76 26.83 10.53 -1.35
N GLU A 77 27.90 11.00 -0.70
CA GLU A 77 27.93 11.88 0.47
C GLU A 77 27.12 13.20 0.25
N LEU A 78 26.57 13.42 -0.94
CA LEU A 78 25.82 14.62 -1.34
C LEU A 78 24.37 14.67 -0.82
N PHE A 79 23.78 13.54 -0.40
CA PHE A 79 22.36 13.47 0.00
C PHE A 79 22.14 13.22 1.50
N GLU A 80 23.12 13.51 2.35
CA GLU A 80 23.04 13.25 3.81
C GLU A 80 21.86 13.93 4.53
N SER A 81 21.24 14.96 3.92
CA SER A 81 20.15 15.72 4.55
C SER A 81 18.94 15.99 3.63
N GLN A 82 18.90 15.38 2.44
CA GLN A 82 17.87 15.64 1.45
C GLN A 82 17.24 14.34 0.95
N ILE A 83 16.01 14.46 0.46
CA ILE A 83 15.32 13.40 -0.26
C ILE A 83 15.10 13.87 -1.69
N ASP A 84 15.45 13.02 -2.65
CA ASP A 84 15.13 13.22 -4.06
C ASP A 84 14.31 12.02 -4.56
N LEU A 85 13.29 12.28 -5.36
CA LEU A 85 12.24 11.33 -5.69
C LEU A 85 11.99 11.25 -7.20
N ASP A 86 12.21 10.07 -7.77
CA ASP A 86 11.69 9.73 -9.09
C ASP A 86 10.27 9.15 -8.96
N LEU A 87 9.26 9.92 -9.40
CA LEU A 87 7.85 9.64 -9.15
C LEU A 87 7.20 8.85 -10.28
N ASN A 88 6.58 7.73 -9.93
CA ASN A 88 5.71 6.95 -10.81
C ASN A 88 4.33 6.70 -10.18
N ILE A 89 3.26 7.06 -10.89
CA ILE A 89 1.88 6.91 -10.39
C ILE A 89 1.14 5.84 -11.19
N ASN A 90 0.71 4.77 -10.53
CA ASN A 90 -0.15 3.75 -11.09
C ASN A 90 -1.57 3.84 -10.51
N LYS A 91 -2.48 4.44 -11.29
CA LYS A 91 -3.90 4.56 -10.95
C LYS A 91 -4.72 3.28 -11.23
N ASN A 92 -4.19 2.38 -12.06
CA ASN A 92 -4.86 1.15 -12.46
C ASN A 92 -4.33 -0.03 -11.65
N ASN A 93 -4.60 -0.01 -10.34
CA ASN A 93 -4.17 -1.05 -9.42
C ASN A 93 -5.28 -1.42 -8.44
N PHE A 94 -5.08 -2.54 -7.75
CA PHE A 94 -5.89 -2.94 -6.60
C PHE A 94 -5.00 -3.72 -5.64
N PHE A 95 -5.41 -3.79 -4.39
CA PHE A 95 -4.72 -4.49 -3.33
C PHE A 95 -5.38 -5.83 -3.07
N LEU A 96 -4.55 -6.80 -2.68
CA LEU A 96 -5.00 -8.06 -2.12
C LEU A 96 -4.69 -8.09 -0.64
N TYR A 97 -5.50 -8.83 0.12
CA TYR A 97 -5.33 -9.01 1.54
C TYR A 97 -5.03 -10.48 1.78
N GLN A 98 -3.77 -10.79 2.05
CA GLN A 98 -3.37 -12.16 2.39
C GLN A 98 -3.81 -12.45 3.82
N ILE A 99 -4.54 -13.55 3.99
CA ILE A 99 -5.03 -14.04 5.28
C ILE A 99 -4.57 -15.49 5.48
N ASP A 100 -4.59 -15.95 6.71
CA ASP A 100 -4.23 -17.32 7.05
C ASP A 100 -5.43 -18.28 6.88
N ASP A 101 -6.64 -17.84 7.22
CA ASP A 101 -7.88 -18.61 7.09
C ASP A 101 -9.11 -17.75 6.75
N LEU A 102 -10.19 -18.38 6.30
CA LEU A 102 -11.46 -17.71 5.95
C LEU A 102 -12.36 -17.41 7.16
N GLU A 103 -12.06 -17.97 8.32
CA GLU A 103 -12.83 -17.76 9.56
C GLU A 103 -12.53 -16.39 10.16
N SER A 104 -11.34 -15.86 9.88
CA SER A 104 -10.88 -14.50 10.21
C SER A 104 -11.72 -13.39 9.56
N ILE A 105 -12.57 -13.70 8.58
CA ILE A 105 -13.41 -12.71 7.89
C ILE A 105 -14.81 -12.71 8.50
N GLU A 106 -15.30 -11.54 8.91
CA GLU A 106 -16.69 -11.37 9.34
C GLU A 106 -17.66 -11.79 8.21
N ASN A 107 -18.64 -12.63 8.53
CA ASN A 107 -19.59 -13.16 7.54
C ASN A 107 -20.31 -12.06 6.75
N GLU A 108 -20.57 -10.92 7.39
CA GLU A 108 -21.29 -9.78 6.78
C GLU A 108 -20.56 -9.17 5.58
N ILE A 109 -19.22 -9.21 5.58
CA ILE A 109 -18.38 -8.62 4.54
C ILE A 109 -17.85 -9.64 3.53
N LYS A 110 -18.06 -10.95 3.74
CA LYS A 110 -17.54 -12.00 2.82
C LYS A 110 -17.96 -11.78 1.37
N LYS A 111 -19.19 -11.31 1.15
CA LYS A 111 -19.74 -10.97 -0.17
C LYS A 111 -19.00 -9.83 -0.90
N ASN A 112 -18.19 -9.06 -0.18
CA ASN A 112 -17.43 -7.95 -0.73
C ASN A 112 -16.07 -8.40 -1.28
N PHE A 113 -15.77 -9.72 -1.31
CA PHE A 113 -14.48 -10.24 -1.72
C PHE A 113 -14.58 -11.31 -2.81
N ILE A 114 -13.64 -11.25 -3.76
CA ILE A 114 -13.23 -12.44 -4.53
C ILE A 114 -12.05 -13.08 -3.81
N ILE A 115 -12.09 -14.40 -3.64
CA ILE A 115 -11.06 -15.14 -2.91
C ILE A 115 -10.20 -15.95 -3.88
N TYR A 116 -8.89 -15.66 -3.86
CA TYR A 116 -7.88 -16.37 -4.63
C TYR A 116 -7.07 -17.30 -3.73
N LEU A 117 -6.82 -18.52 -4.20
CA LEU A 117 -5.84 -19.45 -3.65
C LEU A 117 -4.61 -19.46 -4.58
N TYR A 118 -3.45 -19.07 -4.05
CA TYR A 118 -2.20 -19.07 -4.80
C TYR A 118 -1.04 -19.50 -3.90
N ASN A 119 -0.25 -20.47 -4.32
CA ASN A 119 0.85 -21.04 -3.53
C ASN A 119 0.44 -21.40 -2.09
N GLN A 120 -0.71 -22.07 -1.94
CA GLN A 120 -1.29 -22.48 -0.64
C GLN A 120 -1.64 -21.32 0.31
N LYS A 121 -1.71 -20.08 -0.19
CA LYS A 121 -2.12 -18.90 0.58
C LYS A 121 -3.42 -18.32 0.04
N LEU A 122 -4.23 -17.78 0.95
CA LEU A 122 -5.49 -17.12 0.65
C LEU A 122 -5.28 -15.63 0.45
N TYR A 123 -5.91 -15.08 -0.59
CA TYR A 123 -5.85 -13.67 -0.93
C TYR A 123 -7.24 -13.16 -1.23
N LEU A 124 -7.65 -12.11 -0.53
CA LEU A 124 -8.93 -11.44 -0.74
C LEU A 124 -8.76 -10.24 -1.64
N LYS A 125 -9.65 -10.07 -2.60
CA LYS A 125 -9.77 -8.85 -3.41
C LYS A 125 -11.09 -8.17 -3.08
N LEU A 126 -11.07 -6.94 -2.55
CA LEU A 126 -12.30 -6.17 -2.40
C LEU A 126 -12.94 -5.90 -3.77
N THR A 127 -14.24 -6.12 -3.87
CA THR A 127 -15.07 -5.81 -5.04
C THR A 127 -16.02 -4.63 -4.79
N SER A 128 -16.19 -4.23 -3.54
CA SER A 128 -17.06 -3.13 -3.12
C SER A 128 -16.56 -2.54 -1.80
N GLU A 129 -17.01 -1.32 -1.49
CA GLU A 129 -16.60 -0.61 -0.28
C GLU A 129 -17.10 -1.31 1.00
N ILE A 130 -16.25 -1.34 2.02
CA ILE A 130 -16.59 -1.79 3.37
C ILE A 130 -16.40 -0.63 4.34
N HIS A 131 -17.09 -0.66 5.48
CA HIS A 131 -16.97 0.42 6.47
C HIS A 131 -15.56 0.50 7.05
N SER A 132 -15.14 1.71 7.46
CA SER A 132 -13.80 1.97 8.00
C SER A 132 -13.45 1.08 9.20
N LEU A 133 -14.44 0.75 10.04
CA LEU A 133 -14.25 -0.18 11.17
C LEU A 133 -14.00 -1.63 10.70
N GLN A 134 -14.70 -2.08 9.66
CA GLN A 134 -14.50 -3.40 9.07
C GLN A 134 -13.13 -3.49 8.36
N MET A 135 -12.74 -2.42 7.67
CA MET A 135 -11.40 -2.30 7.10
C MET A 135 -10.33 -2.36 8.20
N ALA A 136 -10.51 -1.61 9.30
CA ALA A 136 -9.55 -1.64 10.41
C ALA A 136 -9.36 -3.06 10.96
N LYS A 137 -10.44 -3.78 11.22
CA LYS A 137 -10.41 -5.18 11.67
C LYS A 137 -9.72 -6.11 10.66
N LEU A 138 -10.05 -5.99 9.37
CA LEU A 138 -9.39 -6.79 8.32
C LEU A 138 -7.86 -6.61 8.36
N LEU A 139 -7.39 -5.38 8.56
CA LEU A 139 -5.97 -5.03 8.56
C LEU A 139 -5.18 -5.59 9.75
N GLU A 140 -5.86 -6.00 10.83
CA GLU A 140 -5.24 -6.63 12.01
C GLU A 140 -4.75 -8.06 11.71
N PHE A 141 -5.47 -8.78 10.83
CA PHE A 141 -5.20 -10.20 10.56
C PHE A 141 -4.72 -10.46 9.13
N CYS A 142 -4.39 -9.40 8.38
CA CYS A 142 -3.95 -9.55 7.00
C CYS A 142 -2.65 -8.83 6.67
N ASN A 143 -1.98 -9.38 5.67
CA ASN A 143 -0.88 -8.72 4.99
C ASN A 143 -1.40 -8.11 3.68
N ILE A 144 -1.27 -6.79 3.54
CA ILE A 144 -1.65 -6.11 2.31
C ILE A 144 -0.61 -6.45 1.24
N VAL A 145 -1.06 -6.87 0.07
CA VAL A 145 -0.23 -7.16 -1.10
C VAL A 145 -0.59 -6.16 -2.19
N SER A 146 0.42 -5.49 -2.73
CA SER A 146 0.30 -4.46 -3.75
C SER A 146 1.38 -4.61 -4.82
N GLY A 147 1.19 -3.95 -5.97
CA GLY A 147 2.16 -3.91 -7.06
C GLY A 147 2.16 -5.18 -7.90
N ASP A 148 3.30 -5.55 -8.49
CA ASP A 148 3.34 -6.63 -9.49
C ASP A 148 3.04 -8.02 -8.91
N LYS A 149 3.23 -8.22 -7.60
CA LYS A 149 2.79 -9.45 -6.91
C LYS A 149 1.29 -9.70 -7.10
N VAL A 150 0.46 -8.65 -7.12
CA VAL A 150 -0.99 -8.76 -7.32
C VAL A 150 -1.33 -9.34 -8.69
N LYS A 151 -0.71 -8.83 -9.76
CA LYS A 151 -0.93 -9.32 -11.13
C LYS A 151 -0.59 -10.80 -11.25
N LYS A 152 0.49 -11.24 -10.60
CA LYS A 152 0.90 -12.66 -10.58
C LYS A 152 -0.12 -13.54 -9.87
N ILE A 153 -0.62 -13.11 -8.70
CA ILE A 153 -1.63 -13.84 -7.94
C ILE A 153 -2.94 -13.94 -8.71
N VAL A 154 -3.42 -12.85 -9.31
CA VAL A 154 -4.70 -12.85 -10.03
C VAL A 154 -4.63 -13.64 -11.35
N SER A 155 -3.51 -13.60 -12.06
CA SER A 155 -3.36 -14.35 -13.32
C SER A 155 -3.14 -15.86 -13.14
N LYS A 156 -2.56 -16.28 -12.01
CA LYS A 156 -2.18 -17.69 -11.77
C LYS A 156 -2.92 -18.35 -10.61
N GLY A 157 -3.59 -17.57 -9.77
CA GLY A 157 -4.34 -18.05 -8.61
C GLY A 157 -5.68 -18.64 -9.02
N LYS A 158 -6.12 -19.65 -8.28
CA LYS A 158 -7.44 -20.24 -8.45
C LYS A 158 -8.47 -19.41 -7.68
N ILE A 159 -9.53 -18.97 -8.34
CA ILE A 159 -10.69 -18.40 -7.65
C ILE A 159 -11.43 -19.55 -6.95
N ILE A 160 -11.63 -19.42 -5.64
CA ILE A 160 -12.32 -20.45 -4.83
C ILE A 160 -13.64 -19.96 -4.25
N CYS A 161 -13.90 -18.65 -4.25
CA CYS A 161 -15.17 -18.04 -3.87
C CYS A 161 -15.32 -16.69 -4.57
N VAL A 162 -16.56 -16.35 -4.95
CA VAL A 162 -16.98 -15.12 -5.64
C VAL A 162 -18.12 -14.49 -4.86
#